data_AF-A0A2W6UDW7-F1
#
_entry.id   AF-A0A2W6UDW7-F1
#
_cell.length_a   1.000
_cell.length_b   1.000
_cell.length_c   1.000
_cell.angle_alpha   90.00
_cell.angle_beta   90.00
_cell.angle_gamma   90.00
#
_symmetry.space_group_name_H-M   'P 1'
#
loop_
_entity.id
_entity.type
_entity.pdbx_description
1 polymer ?
#
loop_
_entity_poly.entity_id
_entity_poly.type
_entity_poly.pdbx_seq_one_letter_code
_entity_poly.pdbx_strand_id
1 'polypeptide(L)'
;MDAYKKGQYAAAFRYFKRAANYADKFSQFMVAHMYWEGLGTDADQPLAYAWADLAAEREYHNFASQREAYWAQLDGQQRAAAVHRGQALYARYSDSVTKPNLERELRLATRNKTGSRTGLVTGALYVTDVNGHDISGSVYYDQTYYQPEMYWCYEDAYWSRPRSPNVEVGLPQRTSPDIGTP
;
A
#
# COMPACT_ATOMS: atom_id res chain seq x y z
N MET A 1 4.83 -7.53 7.26
CA MET A 1 5.83 -8.41 6.60
C MET A 1 6.40 -9.49 7.52
N ASP A 2 6.45 -9.27 8.84
CA ASP A 2 7.14 -10.17 9.78
C ASP A 2 6.55 -11.58 9.89
N ALA A 3 5.23 -11.74 9.82
CA ALA A 3 4.59 -13.07 9.82
C ALA A 3 4.97 -13.89 8.57
N TYR A 4 5.05 -13.24 7.40
CA TYR A 4 5.45 -13.90 6.14
C TYR A 4 6.92 -14.36 6.22
N LYS A 5 7.81 -13.49 6.71
CA LYS A 5 9.24 -13.80 6.90
C LYS A 5 9.50 -14.91 7.92
N LYS A 6 8.59 -15.10 8.88
CA LYS A 6 8.64 -16.16 9.90
C LYS A 6 7.96 -17.47 9.45
N GLY A 7 7.55 -17.59 8.18
CA GLY A 7 6.86 -18.77 7.65
C GLY A 7 5.42 -18.96 8.14
N GLN A 8 4.84 -17.96 8.81
CA GLN A 8 3.47 -18.01 9.32
C GLN A 8 2.48 -17.56 8.24
N TYR A 9 2.44 -18.31 7.13
CA TYR A 9 1.73 -17.90 5.92
C TYR A 9 0.23 -17.68 6.13
N ALA A 10 -0.45 -18.54 6.91
CA ALA A 10 -1.88 -18.35 7.18
C ALA A 10 -2.19 -17.02 7.91
N ALA A 11 -1.32 -16.62 8.85
CA ALA A 11 -1.46 -15.34 9.53
C ALA A 11 -1.15 -14.16 8.59
N ALA A 12 -0.07 -14.26 7.81
CA ALA A 12 0.29 -13.25 6.81
C ALA A 12 -0.83 -13.04 5.79
N PHE A 13 -1.43 -14.12 5.30
CA PHE A 13 -2.57 -14.08 4.37
C PHE A 13 -3.74 -13.28 4.94
N ARG A 14 -4.10 -13.53 6.20
CA ARG A 14 -5.16 -12.79 6.89
C ARG A 14 -4.84 -11.30 7.02
N TYR A 15 -3.59 -10.96 7.34
CA TYR A 15 -3.16 -9.56 7.45
C TYR A 15 -3.19 -8.83 6.11
N PHE A 16 -2.66 -9.44 5.04
CA PHE A 16 -2.69 -8.85 3.71
C PHE A 16 -4.13 -8.69 3.19
N LYS A 17 -5.01 -9.69 3.39
CA LYS A 17 -6.43 -9.53 3.07
C LYS A 17 -7.10 -8.40 3.83
N ARG A 18 -6.73 -8.18 5.10
CA ARG A 18 -7.25 -7.05 5.88
C ARG A 18 -6.78 -5.73 5.29
N ALA A 19 -5.48 -5.60 5.01
CA ALA A 19 -4.89 -4.40 4.42
C ALA A 19 -5.45 -4.09 3.02
N ALA A 20 -5.80 -5.11 2.24
CA ALA A 20 -6.46 -4.92 0.94
C ALA A 20 -7.79 -4.14 1.02
N ASN A 21 -8.49 -4.13 2.18
CA ASN A 21 -9.70 -3.31 2.39
C ASN A 21 -9.42 -1.79 2.48
N TYR A 22 -8.15 -1.39 2.43
CA TYR A 22 -7.68 -0.02 2.49
C TYR A 22 -6.96 0.39 1.19
N ALA A 23 -7.28 -0.25 0.06
CA ALA A 23 -6.69 0.02 -1.25
C ALA A 23 -5.15 -0.12 -1.30
N ASP A 24 -4.58 -0.96 -0.43
CA ASP A 24 -3.15 -1.23 -0.43
C ASP A 24 -2.79 -2.20 -1.58
N LYS A 25 -2.24 -1.66 -2.66
CA LYS A 25 -1.93 -2.43 -3.89
C LYS A 25 -0.89 -3.52 -3.64
N PHE A 26 0.07 -3.27 -2.75
CA PHE A 26 1.06 -4.27 -2.38
C PHE A 26 0.42 -5.46 -1.65
N SER A 27 -0.48 -5.24 -0.70
CA SER A 27 -1.21 -6.33 -0.04
C SER A 27 -2.12 -7.08 -0.99
N GLN A 28 -2.78 -6.40 -1.94
CA GLN A 28 -3.57 -7.04 -2.99
C GLN A 28 -2.69 -7.98 -3.83
N PHE A 29 -1.50 -7.51 -4.22
CA PHE A 29 -0.49 -8.32 -4.90
C PHE A 29 0.00 -9.51 -4.06
N MET A 30 0.27 -9.30 -2.77
CA MET A 30 0.70 -10.39 -1.88
C MET A 30 -0.39 -11.45 -1.72
N VAL A 31 -1.67 -11.06 -1.63
CA VAL A 31 -2.79 -12.01 -1.63
C VAL A 31 -2.83 -12.80 -2.94
N ALA A 32 -2.61 -12.14 -4.09
CA ALA A 32 -2.51 -12.80 -5.39
C ALA A 32 -1.41 -13.87 -5.39
N HIS A 33 -0.20 -13.50 -4.95
CA HIS A 33 0.94 -14.40 -4.87
C HIS A 33 0.68 -15.60 -3.94
N MET A 34 0.03 -15.36 -2.80
CA MET A 34 -0.28 -16.42 -1.84
C MET A 34 -1.32 -17.42 -2.38
N TYR A 35 -2.32 -16.96 -3.15
CA TYR A 35 -3.22 -17.87 -3.86
C TYR A 35 -2.51 -18.59 -5.03
N TRP A 36 -1.55 -17.94 -5.68
CA TRP A 36 -0.81 -18.56 -6.79
C TRP A 36 0.02 -19.75 -6.30
N GLU A 37 0.74 -19.55 -5.20
CA GLU A 37 1.67 -20.53 -4.62
C GLU A 37 1.01 -21.47 -3.59
N GLY A 38 -0.23 -21.22 -3.18
CA GLY A 38 -0.88 -21.97 -2.10
C GLY A 38 -0.24 -21.75 -0.72
N LEU A 39 0.23 -20.52 -0.46
CA LEU A 39 0.89 -20.17 0.80
C LEU A 39 -0.13 -19.75 1.84
N GLY A 40 -0.33 -20.58 2.87
CA GLY A 40 -1.25 -20.26 3.97
C GLY A 40 -2.75 -20.25 3.58
N THR A 41 -3.04 -20.67 2.35
CA THR A 41 -4.35 -20.90 1.76
C THR A 41 -4.18 -21.96 0.67
N ASP A 42 -5.27 -22.59 0.21
CA ASP A 42 -5.20 -23.48 -0.95
C ASP A 42 -4.85 -22.68 -2.22
N ALA A 43 -4.11 -23.33 -3.13
CA ALA A 43 -3.75 -22.73 -4.41
C ALA A 43 -5.00 -22.55 -5.29
N ASP A 44 -5.14 -21.35 -5.87
CA ASP A 44 -6.26 -20.98 -6.71
C ASP A 44 -5.78 -19.96 -7.77
N GLN A 45 -5.25 -20.47 -8.87
CA GLN A 45 -4.64 -19.65 -9.92
C GLN A 45 -5.62 -18.65 -10.59
N PRO A 46 -6.90 -19.02 -10.89
CA PRO A 46 -7.87 -18.05 -11.37
C PRO A 46 -8.13 -16.90 -10.38
N LEU A 47 -8.25 -17.20 -9.09
CA LEU A 47 -8.44 -16.17 -8.07
C LEU A 47 -7.17 -15.33 -7.89
N ALA A 48 -6.00 -15.96 -7.92
CA ALA A 48 -4.72 -15.28 -7.86
C ALA A 48 -4.58 -14.24 -8.98
N TYR A 49 -4.91 -14.60 -10.22
CA TYR A 49 -4.93 -13.64 -11.32
C TYR A 49 -5.90 -12.48 -11.04
N ALA A 50 -7.12 -12.75 -10.58
CA ALA A 50 -8.09 -11.68 -10.31
C ALA A 50 -7.57 -10.69 -9.24
N TRP A 51 -6.87 -11.18 -8.21
CA TRP A 51 -6.19 -10.32 -7.23
C TRP A 51 -5.00 -9.55 -7.81
N ALA A 52 -4.22 -10.16 -8.71
CA ALA A 52 -3.11 -9.49 -9.38
C ALA A 52 -3.60 -8.39 -10.33
N ASP A 53 -4.71 -8.63 -11.03
CA ASP A 53 -5.35 -7.63 -11.88
C ASP A 53 -5.88 -6.45 -11.07
N LEU A 54 -6.52 -6.72 -9.94
CA LEU A 54 -6.93 -5.68 -8.99
C LEU A 54 -5.72 -4.87 -8.45
N ALA A 55 -4.61 -5.54 -8.13
CA ALA A 55 -3.39 -4.87 -7.69
C ALA A 55 -2.81 -3.96 -8.78
N ALA A 56 -2.99 -4.34 -10.05
CA ALA A 56 -2.56 -3.60 -11.23
C ALA A 56 -3.53 -2.48 -11.67
N GLU A 57 -4.61 -2.20 -10.93
CA GLU A 57 -5.59 -1.13 -11.24
C GLU A 57 -4.94 0.26 -11.39
N ARG A 58 -3.80 0.50 -10.72
CA ARG A 58 -3.01 1.76 -10.83
C ARG A 58 -1.88 1.69 -11.86
N GLU A 59 -1.83 0.63 -12.65
CA GLU A 59 -0.87 0.41 -13.74
C GLU A 59 0.61 0.46 -13.33
N TYR A 60 0.93 0.23 -12.06
CA TYR A 60 2.31 0.13 -11.62
C TYR A 60 3.00 -1.02 -12.37
N HIS A 61 4.13 -0.70 -13.01
CA HIS A 61 4.80 -1.58 -13.97
C HIS A 61 5.03 -3.00 -13.44
N ASN A 62 5.46 -3.14 -12.17
CA ASN A 62 5.72 -4.44 -11.55
C ASN A 62 4.44 -5.26 -11.37
N PHE A 63 3.32 -4.63 -10.97
CA PHE A 63 2.05 -5.33 -10.73
C PHE A 63 1.37 -5.68 -12.04
N ALA A 64 1.38 -4.77 -13.02
CA ALA A 64 0.92 -5.05 -14.37
C ALA A 64 1.72 -6.21 -15.01
N SER A 65 3.05 -6.20 -14.89
CA SER A 65 3.89 -7.28 -15.41
C SER A 65 3.57 -8.63 -14.76
N GLN A 66 3.33 -8.67 -13.45
CA GLN A 66 2.97 -9.91 -12.77
C GLN A 66 1.57 -10.41 -13.20
N ARG A 67 0.60 -9.51 -13.37
CA ARG A 67 -0.71 -9.85 -13.90
C ARG A 67 -0.58 -10.54 -15.26
N GLU A 68 0.19 -9.97 -16.17
CA GLU A 68 0.41 -10.56 -17.50
C GLU A 68 1.08 -11.94 -17.41
N ALA A 69 2.07 -12.08 -16.52
CA ALA A 69 2.74 -13.36 -16.28
C ALA A 69 1.78 -14.45 -15.76
N TYR A 70 0.81 -14.08 -14.91
CA TYR A 70 -0.25 -14.99 -14.49
C TYR A 70 -1.21 -15.32 -15.62
N TRP A 71 -1.67 -14.33 -16.38
CA TRP A 71 -2.59 -14.55 -17.51
C TRP A 71 -2.03 -15.52 -18.54
N ALA A 72 -0.75 -15.39 -18.87
CA ALA A 72 -0.05 -16.23 -19.84
C ALA A 72 -0.05 -17.72 -19.45
N GLN A 73 -0.07 -18.01 -18.15
CA GLN A 73 -0.07 -19.38 -17.62
C GLN A 73 -1.46 -19.99 -17.47
N LEU A 74 -2.53 -19.17 -17.44
CA LEU A 74 -3.90 -19.67 -17.33
C LEU A 74 -4.42 -20.23 -18.66
N ASP A 75 -5.13 -21.34 -18.60
CA ASP A 75 -5.92 -21.86 -19.72
C ASP A 75 -7.24 -21.09 -19.93
N GLY A 76 -8.00 -21.43 -20.98
CA GLY A 76 -9.26 -20.74 -21.30
C GLY A 76 -10.34 -20.84 -20.22
N GLN A 77 -10.45 -21.99 -19.54
CA GLN A 77 -11.44 -22.18 -18.47
C GLN A 77 -11.05 -21.37 -17.23
N GLN A 78 -9.76 -21.38 -16.88
CA GLN A 78 -9.21 -20.62 -15.78
C GLN A 78 -9.34 -19.11 -16.01
N ARG A 79 -9.09 -18.63 -17.23
CA ARG A 79 -9.31 -17.22 -17.61
C ARG A 79 -10.77 -16.80 -17.49
N ALA A 80 -11.70 -17.64 -17.95
CA ALA A 80 -13.13 -17.37 -17.79
C ALA A 80 -13.54 -17.30 -16.32
N ALA A 81 -13.06 -18.23 -15.49
CA ALA A 81 -13.31 -18.24 -14.05
C ALA A 81 -12.72 -17.00 -13.36
N ALA A 82 -11.51 -16.60 -13.74
CA ALA A 82 -10.84 -15.40 -13.25
C ALA A 82 -11.68 -14.13 -13.52
N VAL A 83 -12.13 -13.93 -14.75
CA VAL A 83 -12.95 -12.76 -15.13
C VAL A 83 -14.28 -12.76 -14.36
N HIS A 84 -14.97 -13.90 -14.30
CA HIS A 84 -16.24 -14.01 -13.58
C HIS A 84 -16.07 -13.70 -12.07
N ARG A 85 -15.07 -14.30 -11.41
CA ARG A 85 -14.83 -14.11 -9.98
C ARG A 85 -14.27 -12.72 -9.67
N GLY A 86 -13.52 -12.14 -10.60
CA GLY A 86 -12.99 -10.78 -10.53
C GLY A 86 -14.09 -9.74 -10.30
N GLN A 87 -15.28 -9.90 -10.90
CA GLN A 87 -16.39 -8.96 -10.71
C GLN A 87 -16.74 -8.76 -9.22
N ALA A 88 -16.92 -9.85 -8.48
CA ALA A 88 -17.22 -9.80 -7.06
C ALA A 88 -16.05 -9.27 -6.22
N LEU A 89 -14.82 -9.48 -6.70
CA LEU A 89 -13.61 -8.99 -6.05
C LEU A 89 -13.47 -7.47 -6.20
N TYR A 90 -13.58 -6.95 -7.42
CA TYR A 90 -13.55 -5.52 -7.71
C TYR A 90 -14.65 -4.77 -6.96
N ALA A 91 -15.86 -5.32 -6.89
CA ALA A 91 -16.97 -4.73 -6.13
C ALA A 91 -16.68 -4.55 -4.62
N ARG A 92 -15.66 -5.22 -4.08
CA ARG A 92 -15.28 -5.16 -2.66
C ARG A 92 -13.95 -4.46 -2.41
N TYR A 93 -13.02 -4.55 -3.35
CA TYR A 93 -11.62 -4.19 -3.11
C TYR A 93 -11.02 -3.22 -4.14
N SER A 94 -11.80 -2.74 -5.11
CA SER A 94 -11.34 -1.67 -6.01
C SER A 94 -10.95 -0.42 -5.22
N ASP A 95 -10.09 0.39 -5.82
CA ASP A 95 -9.72 1.69 -5.25
C ASP A 95 -10.96 2.55 -4.97
N SER A 96 -11.93 2.57 -5.89
CA SER A 96 -13.17 3.34 -5.72
C SER A 96 -13.99 2.93 -4.50
N VAL A 97 -13.88 1.66 -4.08
CA VAL A 97 -14.59 1.12 -2.91
C VAL A 97 -13.77 1.28 -1.64
N THR A 98 -12.45 1.06 -1.71
CA THR A 98 -11.61 0.90 -0.52
C THR A 98 -10.76 2.12 -0.15
N LYS A 99 -10.46 3.03 -1.08
CA LYS A 99 -9.78 4.30 -0.75
C LYS A 99 -10.55 5.07 0.35
N PRO A 100 -11.88 5.27 0.27
CA PRO A 100 -12.62 5.99 1.31
C PRO A 100 -12.47 5.41 2.72
N ASN A 101 -12.24 4.10 2.85
CA ASN A 101 -12.00 3.47 4.14
C ASN A 101 -10.69 3.98 4.77
N LEU A 102 -9.61 4.01 3.99
CA LEU A 102 -8.32 4.51 4.47
C LEU A 102 -8.41 6.00 4.79
N GLU A 103 -9.03 6.78 3.92
CA GLU A 103 -9.16 8.23 4.10
C GLU A 103 -9.97 8.58 5.35
N ARG A 104 -10.99 7.77 5.69
CA ARG A 104 -11.71 7.90 6.95
C ARG A 104 -10.81 7.59 8.15
N GLU A 105 -10.03 6.51 8.11
CA GLU A 105 -9.10 6.17 9.19
C GLU A 105 -8.02 7.24 9.38
N LEU A 106 -7.43 7.75 8.30
CA LEU A 106 -6.45 8.85 8.34
C LEU A 106 -7.06 10.13 8.96
N ARG A 107 -8.30 10.47 8.59
CA ARG A 107 -9.02 11.61 9.19
C ARG A 107 -9.30 11.40 10.67
N LEU A 108 -9.72 10.20 11.07
CA LEU A 108 -9.98 9.86 12.48
C LEU A 108 -8.69 9.88 13.31
N ALA A 109 -7.61 9.29 12.79
CA ALA A 109 -6.30 9.30 13.42
C ALA A 109 -5.81 10.73 13.63
N THR A 110 -5.96 11.61 12.63
CA THR A 110 -5.60 13.03 12.72
C THR A 110 -6.43 13.77 13.76
N ARG A 111 -7.73 13.50 13.85
CA ARG A 111 -8.63 14.14 14.82
C ARG A 111 -8.34 13.73 16.26
N ASN A 112 -7.94 12.48 16.47
CA ASN A 112 -7.68 11.90 17.79
C ASN A 112 -6.21 12.01 18.23
N LYS A 113 -5.35 12.75 17.49
CA LYS A 113 -4.00 13.08 17.95
C LYS A 113 -4.08 13.89 19.25
N THR A 114 -3.73 13.26 20.37
CA THR A 114 -3.57 13.89 21.68
C THR A 114 -2.13 14.36 21.86
N GLY A 115 -1.95 15.64 22.17
CA GLY A 115 -0.68 16.35 22.16
C GLY A 115 -0.93 17.81 21.74
N SER A 116 -0.11 18.74 22.19
CA SER A 116 -0.41 20.18 22.15
C SER A 116 -0.70 20.68 20.73
N ARG A 117 -1.98 20.94 20.44
CA ARG A 117 -2.42 21.72 19.25
C ARG A 117 -1.92 23.18 19.28
N THR A 118 -1.26 23.59 20.36
CA THR A 118 -0.77 24.95 20.62
C THR A 118 0.67 25.00 21.15
N GLY A 119 1.45 23.91 21.11
CA GLY A 119 2.78 23.85 21.73
C GLY A 119 3.88 23.64 20.71
N LEU A 120 4.81 24.59 20.63
CA LEU A 120 6.07 24.56 19.89
C LEU A 120 6.64 23.14 19.68
N VAL A 121 6.54 22.59 18.46
CA VAL A 121 7.25 21.37 18.09
C VAL A 121 8.72 21.75 17.87
N THR A 122 9.55 21.65 18.91
CA THR A 122 11.00 21.77 18.75
C THR A 122 11.52 20.51 18.05
N GLY A 123 12.59 20.64 17.26
CA GLY A 123 13.23 19.52 16.53
C GLY A 123 13.81 18.39 17.42
N ALA A 124 13.52 18.39 18.72
CA ALA A 124 13.94 17.40 19.69
C ALA A 124 12.80 16.50 20.19
N LEU A 125 11.56 16.70 19.73
CA LEU A 125 10.45 15.80 20.06
C LEU A 125 10.54 14.56 19.18
N TYR A 126 10.47 13.38 19.77
CA TYR A 126 10.32 12.11 19.07
C TYR A 126 9.13 11.34 19.67
N VAL A 127 8.33 10.74 18.81
CA VAL A 127 7.21 9.87 19.16
C VAL A 127 7.62 8.45 18.80
N THR A 128 7.79 7.61 19.81
CA THR A 128 8.07 6.19 19.62
C THR A 128 6.76 5.49 19.21
N ASP A 129 6.75 4.84 18.04
CA ASP A 129 5.60 4.06 17.57
C ASP A 129 5.43 2.76 18.36
N VAL A 130 4.33 2.05 18.11
CA VAL A 130 4.02 0.76 18.79
C VAL A 130 5.05 -0.35 18.52
N ASN A 131 5.95 -0.15 17.56
CA ASN A 131 7.03 -1.07 17.20
C ASN A 131 8.40 -0.60 17.75
N GLY A 132 8.45 0.50 18.51
CA GLY A 132 9.68 1.02 19.09
C GLY A 132 10.49 1.94 18.18
N HIS A 133 9.93 2.39 17.05
CA HIS A 133 10.60 3.33 16.15
C HIS A 133 10.35 4.77 16.56
N ASP A 134 11.42 5.55 16.70
CA ASP A 134 11.34 6.98 17.00
C ASP A 134 11.02 7.78 15.74
N ILE A 135 9.82 8.35 15.70
CA ILE A 135 9.35 9.24 14.64
C ILE A 135 9.53 10.68 15.15
N SER A 136 10.29 11.51 14.43
CA SER A 136 10.40 12.94 14.78
C SER A 136 9.01 13.55 14.95
N GLY A 137 8.81 14.33 16.01
CA GLY A 137 7.59 15.06 16.30
C GLY A 137 7.20 15.98 15.15
N SER A 138 8.16 16.52 14.39
CA SER A 138 7.86 17.29 13.18
C SER A 138 7.18 16.44 12.10
N VAL A 139 7.52 15.15 11.99
CA VAL A 139 6.90 14.18 11.06
C VAL A 139 5.58 13.66 11.62
N TYR A 140 5.53 13.35 12.92
CA TYR A 140 4.32 12.87 13.58
C TYR A 140 3.19 13.92 13.59
N TYR A 141 3.54 15.19 13.80
CA TYR A 141 2.60 16.31 13.80
C TYR A 141 2.47 17.00 12.44
N ASP A 142 3.24 16.60 11.42
CA ASP A 142 3.03 17.12 10.06
C ASP A 142 1.63 16.71 9.59
N GLN A 143 0.76 17.69 9.36
CA GLN A 143 -0.59 17.44 8.89
C GLN A 143 -0.61 16.95 7.44
N THR A 144 0.43 17.24 6.65
CA THR A 144 0.49 16.86 5.22
C THR A 144 0.66 15.36 5.01
N TYR A 145 1.33 14.66 5.92
CA TYR A 145 1.52 13.19 5.84
C TYR A 145 0.20 12.42 6.01
N TYR A 146 -0.79 13.02 6.68
CA TYR A 146 -2.09 12.41 6.95
C TYR A 146 -3.21 12.98 6.07
N GLN A 147 -2.87 13.84 5.10
CA GLN A 147 -3.81 14.24 4.05
C GLN A 147 -3.98 13.07 3.08
N PRO A 148 -5.20 12.54 2.92
CA PRO A 148 -5.53 11.48 1.96
C PRO A 148 -4.88 11.63 0.59
N GLU A 149 -4.98 12.82 0.01
CA GLU A 149 -4.53 13.13 -1.34
C GLU A 149 -3.01 13.01 -1.46
N MET A 150 -2.29 13.55 -0.47
CA MET A 150 -0.83 13.47 -0.41
C MET A 150 -0.36 12.04 -0.15
N TYR A 151 -1.05 11.29 0.72
CA TYR A 151 -0.75 9.87 0.98
C TYR A 151 -0.79 9.05 -0.32
N TRP A 152 -1.83 9.21 -1.13
CA TRP A 152 -1.94 8.52 -2.41
C TRP A 152 -0.84 8.94 -3.39
N CYS A 153 -0.49 10.23 -3.45
CA CYS A 153 0.63 10.69 -4.28
C CYS A 153 1.97 10.06 -3.86
N TYR A 154 2.22 9.88 -2.57
CA TYR A 154 3.43 9.22 -2.08
C TYR A 154 3.49 7.73 -2.43
N GLU A 155 2.38 7.01 -2.26
CA GLU A 155 2.26 5.60 -2.67
C GLU A 155 2.48 5.45 -4.19
N ASP A 156 1.80 6.27 -5.00
CA ASP A 156 1.98 6.28 -6.44
C ASP A 156 3.43 6.55 -6.83
N ALA A 157 4.08 7.54 -6.21
CA ALA A 157 5.48 7.86 -6.46
C ALA A 157 6.44 6.75 -6.04
N TYR A 158 6.12 5.98 -5.00
CA TYR A 158 6.92 4.85 -4.54
C TYR A 158 6.84 3.68 -5.52
N TRP A 159 5.64 3.29 -5.94
CA TRP A 159 5.41 2.09 -6.75
C TRP A 159 5.56 2.31 -8.27
N SER A 160 5.45 3.55 -8.76
CA SER A 160 5.62 3.89 -10.19
C SER A 160 7.09 3.94 -10.65
N ARG A 161 8.05 4.06 -9.73
CA ARG A 161 9.48 4.14 -10.08
C ARG A 161 9.97 2.80 -10.64
N PRO A 162 10.54 2.77 -11.86
CA PRO A 162 11.30 1.60 -12.31
C PRO A 162 12.46 1.36 -11.34
N ARG A 163 12.83 0.11 -11.09
CA ARG A 163 13.99 -0.22 -10.23
C ARG A 163 15.26 0.43 -10.79
N SER A 164 15.65 1.60 -10.29
CA SER A 164 17.05 2.01 -10.27
C SER A 164 17.76 1.27 -9.14
N PRO A 165 18.98 0.74 -9.34
CA PRO A 165 19.62 -0.16 -8.39
C PRO A 165 20.12 0.48 -7.08
N ASN A 166 19.81 1.75 -6.78
CA ASN A 166 20.15 2.38 -5.51
C ASN A 166 18.97 3.22 -4.98
N VAL A 167 18.55 2.95 -3.74
CA VAL A 167 17.66 3.83 -2.99
C VAL A 167 18.34 4.11 -1.64
N GLU A 168 19.12 5.18 -1.58
CA GLU A 168 19.17 5.96 -0.34
C GLU A 168 17.80 6.61 -0.18
N VAL A 169 17.10 6.27 0.90
CA VAL A 169 15.90 7.02 1.31
C VAL A 169 16.41 8.33 1.93
N GLY A 170 16.85 9.25 1.07
CA GLY A 170 17.12 10.63 1.43
C GLY A 170 15.81 11.41 1.48
N LEU A 171 15.57 12.14 2.58
CA LEU A 171 14.49 13.12 2.68
C LEU A 171 14.54 14.09 1.49
N PRO A 172 13.40 14.53 0.92
CA PRO A 172 13.40 15.50 -0.16
C PRO A 172 14.13 16.77 0.28
N GLN A 173 15.24 17.08 -0.39
CA GLN A 173 15.90 18.37 -0.24
C GLN A 173 14.95 19.47 -0.71
N ARG A 174 14.79 20.48 0.14
CA ARG A 174 14.15 21.75 -0.23
C ARG A 174 15.00 22.40 -1.31
N THR A 175 14.49 22.52 -2.54
CA THR A 175 14.98 23.58 -3.43
C THR A 175 14.33 24.88 -2.97
N SER A 176 15.13 25.73 -2.32
CA SER A 176 14.73 27.11 -2.05
C SER A 176 14.52 27.83 -3.39
N PRO A 177 13.41 28.56 -3.60
CA PRO A 177 13.36 29.51 -4.70
C PRO A 177 14.33 30.65 -4.38
N ASP A 178 15.23 30.92 -5.33
CA ASP A 178 16.18 32.01 -5.29
C ASP A 178 15.41 33.34 -5.32
N ILE A 179 15.22 33.93 -4.14
CA ILE A 179 14.69 35.28 -4.02
C ILE A 179 15.87 36.23 -4.17
N GLY A 180 16.21 36.51 -5.42
CA GLY A 180 17.03 37.66 -5.78
C GLY A 180 16.45 38.90 -5.10
N THR A 181 17.25 39.54 -4.27
CA THR A 181 16.94 40.84 -3.69
C THR A 181 17.83 41.89 -4.36
N PRO A 182 17.33 43.12 -4.56
CA PRO A 182 17.74 44.05 -5.61
C PRO A 182 19.10 44.72 -5.41
#